data_AF-A0A940U9J2-F1
#
_entry.id   AF-A0A940U9J2-F1
#
_cell.length_a   1.000
_cell.length_b   1.000
_cell.length_c   1.000
_cell.angle_alpha   90.00
_cell.angle_beta   90.00
_cell.angle_gamma   90.00
#
_symmetry.space_group_name_H-M   'P 1'
#
loop_
_entity.id
_entity.type
_entity.pdbx_description
1 polymer ?
#
loop_
_entity_poly.entity_id
_entity_poly.type
_entity_poly.pdbx_seq_one_letter_code
_entity_poly.pdbx_strand_id
1 'polypeptide(L)'
;MGFFFRQARQYFFQNLGINALTLGTITFSFLILGLFGTLAHNARALMEDWGGRIRITAYLAESVTAEGANRLRDQIGGLEEVQAVGY
;
A
#
# COMPACT_ATOMS: atom_id res chain seq x y z
N MET A 1 -43.37 -16.57 -9.07
CA MET A 1 -42.03 -15.97 -9.30
C MET A 1 -41.81 -15.43 -10.72
N GLY A 2 -42.15 -16.15 -11.80
CA GLY A 2 -41.89 -15.69 -13.18
C GLY A 2 -42.62 -14.41 -13.62
N PHE A 3 -43.82 -14.14 -13.08
CA PHE A 3 -44.59 -12.93 -13.41
C PHE A 3 -43.91 -11.65 -12.91
N PHE A 4 -43.40 -11.66 -11.67
CA PHE A 4 -42.68 -10.54 -11.07
C PHE A 4 -41.36 -10.24 -11.80
N PHE A 5 -40.61 -11.28 -12.19
CA PHE A 5 -39.38 -11.12 -12.97
C PHE A 5 -39.64 -10.51 -14.35
N ARG A 6 -40.73 -10.91 -15.02
CA ARG A 6 -41.12 -10.36 -16.32
C ARG A 6 -41.51 -8.89 -16.22
N GLN A 7 -42.26 -8.54 -15.18
CA GLN A 7 -42.68 -7.17 -14.91
C GLN A 7 -41.50 -6.26 -14.52
N ALA A 8 -40.59 -6.76 -13.68
CA ALA A 8 -39.35 -6.05 -13.33
C ALA A 8 -38.48 -5.78 -14.56
N ARG A 9 -38.32 -6.77 -15.46
CA ARG A 9 -37.65 -6.57 -16.75
C ARG A 9 -38.34 -5.47 -17.56
N GLN A 10 -39.66 -5.52 -17.67
CA GLN A 10 -40.42 -4.56 -18.48
C GLN A 10 -40.28 -3.12 -17.96
N TYR A 11 -40.31 -2.91 -16.63
CA TYR A 11 -40.05 -1.60 -16.02
C TYR A 11 -38.59 -1.16 -16.15
N PHE A 12 -37.65 -2.11 -16.10
CA PHE A 12 -36.23 -1.82 -16.31
C PHE A 12 -35.97 -1.29 -17.73
N PHE A 13 -36.63 -1.88 -18.74
CA PHE A 13 -36.52 -1.43 -20.13
C PHE A 13 -37.32 -0.15 -20.45
N GLN A 14 -38.42 0.12 -19.73
CA GLN A 14 -39.20 1.36 -19.93
C GLN A 14 -38.46 2.62 -19.45
N ASN A 15 -37.67 2.52 -18.38
CA ASN A 15 -36.89 3.64 -17.84
C ASN A 15 -35.39 3.48 -18.16
N LEU A 16 -35.07 3.04 -19.38
CA LEU A 16 -33.72 2.65 -19.78
C LEU A 16 -32.67 3.74 -19.50
N GLY A 17 -33.01 5.02 -19.74
CA GLY A 17 -32.09 6.14 -19.52
C GLY A 17 -31.70 6.33 -18.05
N ILE A 18 -32.68 6.33 -17.15
CA ILE A 18 -32.43 6.49 -15.70
C ILE A 18 -31.72 5.25 -15.16
N ASN A 19 -32.18 4.05 -15.55
CA ASN A 19 -31.56 2.80 -15.10
C ASN A 19 -30.12 2.66 -15.61
N ALA A 20 -29.83 3.10 -16.85
CA ALA A 20 -28.47 3.12 -17.38
C ALA A 20 -27.57 4.11 -16.62
N LEU A 21 -28.09 5.29 -16.28
CA LEU A 21 -27.36 6.27 -15.46
C LEU A 21 -27.05 5.70 -14.07
N THR A 22 -28.05 5.13 -13.39
CA THR A 22 -27.87 4.49 -12.09
C THR A 22 -26.88 3.33 -12.15
N LEU A 23 -26.99 2.47 -13.15
CA LEU A 23 -26.05 1.36 -13.36
C LEU A 23 -24.63 1.88 -13.64
N GLY A 24 -24.52 2.95 -14.41
CA GLY A 24 -23.26 3.67 -14.64
C GLY A 24 -22.66 4.15 -13.33
N THR A 25 -23.42 4.87 -12.50
CA THR A 25 -22.95 5.37 -11.20
C THR A 25 -22.50 4.23 -10.28
N ILE A 26 -23.24 3.13 -10.22
CA ILE A 26 -22.87 1.94 -9.43
C ILE A 26 -21.55 1.36 -9.95
N THR A 27 -21.44 1.21 -11.27
CA THR A 27 -20.23 0.69 -11.93
C THR A 27 -19.02 1.58 -11.63
N PHE A 28 -19.15 2.89 -11.82
CA PHE A 28 -18.09 3.85 -11.49
C PHE A 28 -17.71 3.82 -10.02
N SER A 29 -18.68 3.67 -9.12
CA SER A 29 -18.42 3.56 -7.69
C SER A 29 -17.57 2.33 -7.38
N PHE A 30 -17.90 1.16 -7.94
CA PHE A 30 -17.08 -0.05 -7.80
C PHE A 30 -15.71 0.07 -8.45
N LEU A 31 -15.61 0.72 -9.62
CA LEU A 31 -14.31 0.98 -10.27
C LEU A 31 -13.42 1.87 -9.41
N ILE A 32 -13.97 2.94 -8.84
CA ILE A 32 -13.25 3.85 -7.95
C ILE A 32 -12.79 3.10 -6.70
N LEU A 33 -13.66 2.32 -6.07
CA LEU A 33 -13.31 1.51 -4.90
C LEU A 33 -12.22 0.48 -5.22
N GLY A 34 -12.33 -0.21 -6.35
CA GLY A 34 -11.33 -1.17 -6.81
C GLY A 34 -9.98 -0.53 -7.11
N LEU A 35 -9.98 0.64 -7.75
CA LEU A 35 -8.79 1.43 -8.05
C LEU A 35 -8.07 1.84 -6.75
N PHE A 36 -8.79 2.47 -5.82
CA PHE A 36 -8.21 2.89 -4.55
C PHE A 36 -7.79 1.71 -3.68
N GLY A 37 -8.55 0.62 -3.66
CA GLY A 37 -8.15 -0.61 -2.96
C GLY A 37 -6.85 -1.19 -3.51
N THR A 38 -6.71 -1.23 -4.83
CA THR A 38 -5.48 -1.68 -5.50
C THR A 38 -4.32 -0.75 -5.19
N LEU A 39 -4.51 0.57 -5.30
CA LEU A 39 -3.49 1.56 -4.97
C LEU A 39 -3.04 1.44 -3.51
N ALA A 40 -3.98 1.29 -2.57
CA ALA A 40 -3.66 1.13 -1.16
C ALA A 40 -2.87 -0.15 -0.87
N HIS A 41 -3.23 -1.26 -1.52
CA HIS A 41 -2.49 -2.51 -1.39
C HIS A 41 -1.05 -2.39 -1.91
N ASN A 42 -0.88 -1.75 -3.08
CA ASN A 42 0.45 -1.51 -3.67
C ASN A 42 1.27 -0.51 -2.84
N ALA A 43 0.64 0.54 -2.32
CA ALA A 43 1.30 1.54 -1.47
C ALA A 43 1.80 0.91 -0.16
N ARG A 44 1.08 -0.06 0.43
CA ARG A 44 1.56 -0.80 1.60
C ARG A 44 2.82 -1.61 1.29
N ALA A 45 2.85 -2.30 0.16
CA ALA A 45 4.04 -3.05 -0.27
C ALA A 45 5.25 -2.12 -0.49
N LEU A 46 5.01 -0.94 -1.09
CA LEU A 46 6.05 0.09 -1.24
C LEU A 46 6.51 0.65 0.10
N MET A 47 5.59 0.93 1.02
CA MET A 47 5.91 1.43 2.36
C MET A 47 6.67 0.41 3.21
N GLU A 48 6.34 -0.88 3.12
CA GLU A 48 7.10 -1.94 3.79
C GLU A 48 8.54 -2.04 3.25
N ASP A 49 8.72 -1.97 1.93
CA ASP A 49 10.06 -2.02 1.33
C ASP A 49 10.88 -0.75 1.63
N TRP A 50 10.23 0.42 1.69
CA TRP A 50 10.91 1.70 2.00
C TRP A 50 11.18 1.86 3.49
N GLY A 51 10.25 1.44 4.36
CA GLY A 51 10.38 1.52 5.82
C GLY A 51 11.44 0.57 6.37
N GLY A 52 11.65 -0.58 5.73
CA GLY A 52 12.65 -1.57 6.15
C GLY A 52 14.09 -1.28 5.71
N ARG A 53 14.36 -0.25 4.90
CA ARG A 53 15.67 -0.04 4.26
C ARG A 53 16.26 1.35 4.48
N ILE A 54 16.09 1.93 5.66
CA ILE A 54 16.86 3.13 6.02
C ILE A 54 18.31 2.71 6.27
N ARG A 55 19.16 2.87 5.26
CA ARG A 55 20.61 2.65 5.37
C ARG A 55 21.30 3.98 5.68
N ILE A 56 21.88 4.07 6.88
CA ILE A 56 22.72 5.21 7.29
C ILE A 56 24.18 4.81 7.09
N THR A 57 24.92 5.62 6.32
CA THR A 57 26.37 5.45 6.14
C THR A 57 27.09 6.52 6.95
N ALA A 58 27.92 6.11 7.90
CA ALA A 58 28.79 7.00 8.67
C ALA A 58 30.25 6.70 8.33
N TYR A 59 31.04 7.74 8.12
CA TYR A 59 32.48 7.62 7.88
C TYR A 59 33.24 7.90 9.17
N LEU A 60 34.20 7.04 9.49
CA LEU A 60 35.08 7.20 10.64
C LEU A 60 36.30 8.05 10.23
N ALA A 61 36.76 8.90 11.15
CA ALA A 61 38.02 9.61 10.95
C ALA A 61 39.20 8.62 10.91
N GLU A 62 40.26 8.94 10.17
CA GLU A 62 41.45 8.09 10.03
C GLU A 62 42.16 7.79 11.36
N SER A 63 41.95 8.61 12.39
CA SER A 63 42.51 8.44 13.73
C SER A 63 41.79 7.38 14.58
N VAL A 64 40.67 6.83 14.11
CA VAL A 64 39.90 5.82 14.85
C VAL A 64 40.58 4.46 14.72
N THR A 65 40.93 3.86 15.86
CA THR A 65 41.50 2.50 15.90
C THR A 65 40.44 1.44 15.60
N ALA A 66 40.86 0.26 15.16
CA ALA A 66 39.97 -0.88 14.91
C ALA A 66 39.11 -1.25 16.14
N GLU A 67 39.68 -1.13 17.34
CA GLU A 67 38.97 -1.36 18.61
C GLU A 67 37.93 -0.27 18.91
N GLY A 68 38.20 0.97 18.50
CA GLY A 68 37.23 2.07 18.58
C GLY A 68 36.07 1.87 17.61
N ALA A 69 36.37 1.43 16.38
CA ALA A 69 35.36 1.11 15.37
C ALA A 69 34.44 -0.05 15.80
N ASN A 70 35.01 -1.12 16.38
CA ASN A 70 34.22 -2.24 16.90
C ASN A 70 33.34 -1.82 18.08
N ARG A 71 33.84 -1.01 19.02
CA ARG A 71 33.01 -0.47 20.12
C ARG A 71 31.83 0.37 19.61
N LEU A 72 32.04 1.20 18.59
CA LEU A 72 30.97 1.98 17.97
C LEU A 72 29.96 1.09 17.27
N ARG A 73 30.42 0.03 16.57
CA ARG A 73 29.56 -0.97 15.96
C ARG A 73 28.68 -1.67 17.00
N ASP A 74 29.25 -2.09 18.12
CA ASP A 74 28.52 -2.78 19.18
C ASP A 74 27.50 -1.85 19.86
N GLN A 75 27.84 -0.58 20.06
CA GLN A 75 26.90 0.42 20.60
C GLN A 75 25.73 0.68 19.66
N ILE A 76 26.00 0.89 18.36
CA ILE A 76 24.96 1.15 17.37
C ILE A 76 24.11 -0.10 17.14
N GLY A 77 24.74 -1.29 17.09
CA GLY A 77 24.03 -2.56 16.93
C GLY A 77 23.20 -2.98 18.15
N GLY A 78 23.41 -2.35 19.31
CA GLY A 78 22.59 -2.56 20.51
C GLY A 78 21.32 -1.72 20.57
N LEU A 79 21.11 -0.79 19.63
CA LEU A 79 19.88 0.01 19.55
C LEU A 79 18.74 -0.85 19.00
N GLU A 80 17.56 -0.82 19.63
CA GLU A 80 16.39 -1.61 19.20
C GLU A 80 15.94 -1.26 17.77
N GLU A 81 16.19 -0.02 17.35
CA GLU A 81 15.84 0.49 16.02
C GLU A 81 16.83 0.03 14.93
N VAL A 82 17.99 -0.54 15.32
CA VAL A 82 19.05 -0.93 14.39
C VAL A 82 18.97 -2.42 14.11
N GLN A 83 18.61 -2.77 12.88
CA GLN A 83 18.47 -4.16 12.46
C GLN A 83 19.81 -4.85 12.17
N ALA A 84 20.80 -4.12 11.65
CA ALA A 84 22.15 -4.64 11.36
C ALA A 84 23.19 -3.52 11.21
N VAL A 85 24.45 -3.82 11.55
CA VAL A 85 25.61 -2.95 11.34
C VAL A 85 26.72 -3.72 10.62
N GLY A 86 27.19 -3.19 9.49
CA GLY A 86 28.24 -3.77 8.64
C GLY A 86 29.20 -2.69 8.13
N TYR A 87 30.30 -3.14 7.51
CA TYR A 87 31.37 -2.31 6.94
C TYR A 87 31.31 -2.35 5.42
#